data_AF-A0A2W0A709-F1
#
_entry.id   AF-A0A2W0A709-F1
#
_cell.length_a   1.000
_cell.length_b   1.000
_cell.length_c   1.000
_cell.angle_alpha   90.00
_cell.angle_beta   90.00
_cell.angle_gamma   90.00
#
_symmetry.space_group_name_H-M   'P 1'
#
loop_
_entity.id
_entity.type
_entity.pdbx_description
1 polymer ?
#
loop_
_entity_poly.entity_id
_entity_poly.type
_entity_poly.pdbx_seq_one_letter_code
_entity_poly.pdbx_strand_id
1 'polypeptide(L)'
;SLDAHRRSLAGARQEASRAWQYGFAIRLICALTVCAYFVTGIAKVASPLGWLWATGQSIRSQVAADAIRKELLGTSGARLFYRVYNHVWLFMIMGLLTFVVELGAPLALLNKRLGRLWAVTAYLMHWGILFIMAIEFRYHLSGILYASFFDMERVPVWLNALRARVAARLVWATPAKA
;
A
#
# COMPACT_ATOMS: atom_id res chain seq x y z
N SER A 1 24.32 4.79 -40.80
CA SER A 1 24.12 6.17 -41.27
C SER A 1 23.96 7.10 -40.07
N LEU A 2 24.66 8.24 -40.05
CA LEU A 2 24.61 9.25 -38.99
C LEU A 2 23.20 9.87 -38.83
N ASP A 3 22.41 9.90 -39.91
CA ASP A 3 21.04 10.43 -39.89
C ASP A 3 20.06 9.54 -39.11
N ALA A 4 20.26 8.23 -39.12
CA ALA A 4 19.46 7.30 -38.31
C ALA A 4 19.71 7.52 -36.81
N HIS A 5 20.95 7.85 -36.44
CA HIS A 5 21.31 8.12 -35.04
C HIS A 5 20.77 9.47 -34.57
N ARG A 6 20.80 10.52 -35.41
CA ARG A 6 20.16 11.81 -35.10
C ARG A 6 18.64 11.69 -34.94
N ARG A 7 17.97 10.92 -35.80
CA ARG A 7 16.52 10.67 -35.69
C ARG A 7 16.17 9.89 -34.42
N SER A 8 16.98 8.90 -34.04
CA SER A 8 16.84 8.18 -32.78
C SER A 8 16.98 9.09 -31.56
N LEU A 9 18.00 9.97 -31.53
CA LEU A 9 18.22 10.90 -30.42
C LEU A 9 17.12 11.97 -30.33
N ALA A 10 16.64 12.47 -31.48
CA ALA A 10 15.51 13.40 -31.53
C ALA A 10 14.21 12.74 -31.02
N GLY A 11 13.95 11.48 -31.43
CA GLY A 11 12.82 10.69 -30.94
C GLY A 11 12.90 10.45 -29.42
N ALA A 12 14.06 10.05 -28.91
CA ALA A 12 14.28 9.85 -27.48
C ALA A 12 14.09 11.14 -26.66
N ARG A 13 14.48 12.29 -27.20
CA ARG A 13 14.30 13.60 -26.55
C ARG A 13 12.83 14.03 -26.54
N GLN A 14 12.09 13.74 -27.60
CA GLN A 14 10.64 13.96 -27.70
C GLN A 14 9.87 13.07 -26.71
N GLU A 15 10.24 11.79 -26.59
CA GLU A 15 9.68 10.85 -25.62
C GLU A 15 10.01 11.26 -24.19
N ALA A 16 11.24 11.66 -23.90
CA ALA A 16 11.64 12.16 -22.59
C ALA A 16 10.86 13.43 -22.18
N SER A 17 10.60 14.33 -23.14
CA SER A 17 9.79 15.54 -22.91
C SER A 17 8.32 15.20 -22.59
N ARG A 18 7.70 14.29 -23.36
CA ARG A 18 6.34 13.80 -23.05
C ARG A 18 6.29 13.04 -21.72
N ALA A 19 7.30 12.21 -21.43
CA ALA A 19 7.42 11.46 -20.19
C ALA A 19 7.59 12.37 -18.95
N TRP A 20 8.25 13.52 -19.09
CA TRP A 20 8.39 14.49 -18.00
C TRP A 20 7.05 15.12 -17.59
N GLN A 21 6.22 15.49 -18.56
CA GLN A 21 4.93 16.16 -18.32
C GLN A 21 3.97 15.28 -17.51
N TYR A 22 3.90 13.98 -17.78
CA TYR A 22 3.07 13.04 -17.03
C TYR A 22 3.77 12.45 -15.79
N GLY A 23 5.10 12.33 -15.83
CA GLY A 23 5.88 11.78 -14.72
C GLY A 23 5.96 12.69 -13.49
N PHE A 24 5.90 14.01 -13.68
CA PHE A 24 5.91 14.97 -12.56
C PHE A 24 4.68 14.83 -11.66
N ALA A 25 3.49 14.77 -12.24
CA ALA A 25 2.24 14.66 -11.48
C ALA A 25 2.19 13.37 -10.64
N ILE A 26 2.61 12.24 -11.21
CA ILE A 26 2.67 10.96 -10.51
C ILE A 26 3.67 11.04 -9.34
N ARG A 27 4.86 11.61 -9.56
CA ARG A 27 5.86 11.80 -8.51
C ARG A 27 5.36 12.72 -7.40
N LEU A 28 4.62 13.77 -7.73
CA LEU A 28 4.01 14.67 -6.75
C LEU A 28 2.98 13.94 -5.88
N ILE A 29 2.09 13.14 -6.48
CA ILE A 29 1.10 12.33 -5.73
C ILE A 29 1.80 11.34 -4.80
N CYS A 30 2.84 10.65 -5.29
CA CYS A 30 3.65 9.76 -4.45
C CYS A 30 4.31 10.51 -3.29
N ALA A 31 4.88 11.69 -3.55
CA ALA A 31 5.52 12.51 -2.54
C ALA A 31 4.52 12.97 -1.47
N LEU A 32 3.35 13.49 -1.87
CA LEU A 32 2.30 13.91 -0.94
C LEU A 32 1.82 12.74 -0.06
N THR A 33 1.61 11.57 -0.66
CA THR A 33 1.21 10.36 0.05
C THR A 33 2.27 9.96 1.08
N VAL A 34 3.54 9.92 0.69
CA VAL A 34 4.66 9.61 1.57
C VAL A 34 4.81 10.65 2.69
N CYS A 35 4.66 11.94 2.38
CA CYS A 35 4.74 13.01 3.36
C CYS A 35 3.66 12.86 4.44
N ALA A 36 2.42 12.54 4.06
CA ALA A 36 1.33 12.33 5.02
C ALA A 36 1.67 11.23 6.05
N TYR A 37 2.18 10.09 5.58
CA TYR A 37 2.61 8.99 6.44
C TYR A 37 3.83 9.33 7.28
N PHE A 38 4.80 10.01 6.68
CA PHE A 38 6.03 10.36 7.38
C PHE A 38 5.76 11.35 8.52
N VAL A 39 4.90 12.35 8.29
CA VAL A 39 4.48 13.29 9.33
C VAL A 39 3.81 12.56 10.50
N THR A 40 2.96 11.57 10.24
CA THR A 40 2.35 10.77 11.32
C THR A 40 3.39 9.96 12.10
N GLY A 41 4.40 9.41 11.43
CA GLY A 41 5.48 8.67 12.08
C GLY A 41 6.34 9.58 12.95
N ILE A 42 6.69 10.76 12.45
CA ILE A 42 7.43 11.78 13.22
C ILE A 42 6.61 12.22 14.44
N ALA A 43 5.31 12.45 14.28
CA ALA A 43 4.43 12.81 15.39
C ALA A 43 4.39 11.72 16.48
N LYS A 44 4.43 10.43 16.10
CA LYS A 44 4.54 9.33 17.07
C LYS A 44 5.88 9.34 17.80
N VAL A 45 6.99 9.50 17.09
CA VAL A 45 8.33 9.48 17.70
C VAL A 45 8.59 10.72 18.58
N ALA A 46 7.99 11.85 18.23
CA ALA A 46 8.13 13.11 18.95
C ALA A 46 7.42 13.14 20.31
N SER A 47 6.50 12.21 20.58
CA SER A 47 5.75 12.15 21.84
C SER A 47 6.14 10.93 22.67
N PRO A 48 6.36 11.07 24.00
CA PRO A 48 6.55 9.93 24.89
C PRO A 48 5.41 8.90 24.83
N LEU A 49 4.17 9.36 24.60
CA LEU A 49 3.00 8.50 24.45
C LEU A 49 3.04 7.68 23.16
N GLY A 50 3.68 8.21 22.11
CA GLY A 50 3.83 7.48 20.86
C GLY A 50 4.79 6.30 20.99
N TRP A 51 5.81 6.36 21.85
CA TRP A 51 6.66 5.21 22.13
C TRP A 51 5.93 4.06 22.82
N LEU A 52 4.93 4.37 23.66
CA LEU A 52 4.05 3.33 24.24
C LEU A 52 3.25 2.58 23.18
N TRP A 53 3.06 3.15 21.99
CA TRP A 53 2.46 2.46 20.84
C TRP A 53 3.25 1.22 20.44
N ALA A 54 4.58 1.28 20.51
CA ALA A 54 5.46 0.16 20.18
C ALA A 54 5.35 -1.00 21.18
N THR A 55 4.89 -0.75 22.40
CA THR A 55 4.67 -1.80 23.41
C THR A 55 3.39 -2.63 23.15
N GLY A 56 2.53 -2.17 22.24
CA GLY A 56 1.22 -2.79 21.98
C GLY A 56 0.15 -2.46 23.02
N GLN A 57 0.50 -1.92 24.19
CA GLN A 57 -0.49 -1.61 25.22
C GLN A 57 -1.39 -0.44 24.81
N SER A 58 -0.82 0.64 24.26
CA SER A 58 -1.60 1.81 23.82
C SER A 58 -2.55 1.50 22.67
N ILE A 59 -2.09 0.71 21.69
CA ILE A 59 -2.97 0.35 20.56
C ILE A 59 -4.08 -0.59 21.05
N ARG A 60 -3.77 -1.57 21.91
CA ARG A 60 -4.77 -2.47 22.50
C ARG A 60 -5.81 -1.71 23.32
N SER A 61 -5.40 -0.74 24.13
CA SER A 61 -6.32 0.05 24.95
C SER A 61 -7.20 0.97 24.10
N GLN A 62 -6.67 1.55 23.02
CA GLN A 62 -7.48 2.36 22.10
C GLN A 62 -8.51 1.52 21.34
N VAL A 63 -8.13 0.33 20.85
CA VAL A 63 -9.08 -0.58 20.20
C VAL A 63 -10.14 -1.05 21.19
N ALA A 64 -9.78 -1.33 22.45
CA ALA A 64 -10.73 -1.69 23.49
C ALA A 64 -11.72 -0.55 23.79
N ALA A 65 -11.23 0.68 23.92
CA ALA A 65 -12.08 1.85 24.13
C ALA A 65 -13.04 2.09 22.96
N ASP A 66 -12.58 1.89 21.72
CA ASP A 66 -13.41 1.95 20.52
C ASP A 66 -14.51 0.86 20.51
N ALA A 67 -14.14 -0.39 20.83
CA ALA A 67 -15.09 -1.50 20.89
C ALA A 67 -16.18 -1.29 21.95
N ILE A 68 -15.80 -0.87 23.17
CA ILE A 68 -16.76 -0.55 24.23
C ILE A 68 -17.69 0.59 23.81
N ARG A 69 -17.14 1.65 23.18
CA ARG A 69 -17.96 2.77 22.70
C ARG A 69 -18.99 2.32 21.65
N LYS A 70 -18.61 1.39 20.76
CA LYS A 70 -19.52 0.82 19.78
C LYS A 70 -20.66 0.04 20.44
N GLU A 71 -20.34 -0.79 21.43
CA GLU A 71 -21.32 -1.54 22.20
C GLU A 71 -22.32 -0.64 22.92
N LEU A 72 -21.83 0.43 23.55
CA LEU A 72 -22.69 1.43 24.22
C LEU A 72 -23.62 2.15 23.24
N LEU A 73 -23.21 2.32 21.97
CA LEU A 73 -24.01 2.94 20.91
C LEU A 73 -24.91 1.92 20.18
N GLY A 74 -24.99 0.68 20.66
CA GLY A 74 -25.87 -0.36 20.10
C GLY A 74 -25.29 -1.10 18.89
N THR A 75 -24.00 -0.97 18.63
CA THR A 75 -23.28 -1.71 17.56
C THR A 75 -22.22 -2.63 18.17
N SER A 76 -21.78 -3.67 17.47
CA SER A 76 -20.71 -4.55 18.00
C SER A 76 -19.32 -4.08 17.59
N GLY A 77 -18.33 -4.24 18.47
CA GLY A 77 -16.92 -4.18 18.08
C GLY A 77 -16.53 -5.31 17.11
N ALA A 78 -15.30 -5.26 16.58
CA ALA A 78 -14.85 -6.28 15.64
C ALA A 78 -14.70 -7.65 16.31
N ARG A 79 -15.28 -8.71 15.72
CA ARG A 79 -15.18 -10.09 16.26
C ARG A 79 -13.74 -10.58 16.42
N LEU A 80 -12.85 -10.16 15.49
CA LEU A 80 -11.44 -10.54 15.54
C LEU A 80 -10.75 -9.95 16.76
N PHE A 81 -11.07 -8.70 17.13
CA PHE A 81 -10.49 -8.03 18.28
C PHE A 81 -10.70 -8.82 19.58
N TYR A 82 -11.91 -9.29 19.87
CA TYR A 82 -12.17 -10.05 21.09
C TYR A 82 -11.35 -11.35 21.18
N ARG A 83 -11.05 -11.99 20.04
CA ARG A 83 -10.20 -13.19 20.00
C ARG A 83 -8.74 -12.87 20.27
N VAL A 84 -8.24 -11.77 19.71
CA VAL A 84 -6.82 -11.39 19.84
C VAL A 84 -6.53 -10.52 21.06
N TYR A 85 -7.55 -10.03 21.77
CA TYR A 85 -7.42 -9.09 22.89
C TYR A 85 -6.40 -9.52 23.95
N ASN A 86 -6.40 -10.81 24.31
CA ASN A 86 -5.49 -11.37 25.33
C ASN A 86 -4.04 -11.52 24.84
N HIS A 87 -3.76 -11.26 23.56
CA HIS A 87 -2.46 -11.45 22.94
C HIS A 87 -1.76 -10.11 22.68
N VAL A 88 -1.26 -9.49 23.75
CA VAL A 88 -0.57 -8.18 23.69
C VAL A 88 0.57 -8.15 22.66
N TRP A 89 1.30 -9.27 22.49
CA TRP A 89 2.39 -9.37 21.54
C TRP A 89 1.94 -9.17 20.07
N LEU A 90 0.70 -9.53 19.71
CA LEU A 90 0.15 -9.25 18.38
C LEU A 90 -0.01 -7.75 18.17
N PHE A 91 -0.53 -7.05 19.18
CA PHE A 91 -0.67 -5.60 19.15
C PHE A 91 0.69 -4.89 19.15
N MET A 92 1.70 -5.46 19.81
CA MET A 92 3.09 -4.98 19.74
C MET A 92 3.61 -5.06 18.30
N ILE A 93 3.45 -6.22 17.63
CA ILE A 93 3.84 -6.39 16.22
C ILE A 93 3.10 -5.39 15.33
N MET A 94 1.78 -5.24 15.49
CA MET A 94 1.00 -4.26 14.73
C MET A 94 1.51 -2.83 14.97
N GLY A 95 1.78 -2.47 16.22
CA GLY A 95 2.34 -1.18 16.60
C GLY A 95 3.68 -0.93 15.92
N LEU A 96 4.63 -1.87 16.01
CA LEU A 96 5.92 -1.79 15.34
C LEU A 96 5.78 -1.70 13.81
N LEU A 97 4.87 -2.46 13.20
CA LEU A 97 4.60 -2.38 11.77
C LEU A 97 4.10 -0.99 11.36
N THR A 98 3.27 -0.33 12.17
CA THR A 98 2.84 1.04 11.88
C THR A 98 4.02 2.02 11.87
N PHE A 99 5.00 1.85 12.78
CA PHE A 99 6.23 2.64 12.75
C PHE A 99 7.05 2.39 11.49
N VAL A 100 7.23 1.12 11.10
CA VAL A 100 7.96 0.74 9.88
C VAL A 100 7.31 1.35 8.65
N VAL A 101 5.98 1.32 8.56
CA VAL A 101 5.24 1.91 7.43
C VAL A 101 5.35 3.43 7.42
N GLU A 102 5.15 4.09 8.57
CA GLU A 102 5.10 5.55 8.65
C GLU A 102 6.49 6.18 8.51
N LEU A 103 7.48 5.70 9.27
CA LEU A 103 8.86 6.21 9.22
C LEU A 103 9.61 5.72 7.98
N GLY A 104 9.25 4.53 7.47
CA GLY A 104 9.82 3.98 6.24
C GLY A 104 9.25 4.60 4.96
N ALA A 105 8.23 5.47 5.04
CA ALA A 105 7.60 6.07 3.87
C ALA A 105 8.58 6.80 2.93
N PRO A 106 9.58 7.59 3.38
CA PRO A 106 10.54 8.24 2.49
C PRO A 106 11.33 7.26 1.61
N LEU A 107 11.56 6.02 2.08
CA LEU A 107 12.25 4.99 1.32
C LEU A 107 11.46 4.55 0.08
N ALA A 108 10.13 4.76 0.08
CA ALA A 108 9.27 4.47 -1.06
C ALA A 108 9.61 5.31 -2.31
N LEU A 109 10.19 6.51 -2.12
CA LEU A 109 10.55 7.41 -3.21
C LEU A 109 11.92 7.09 -3.84
N LEU A 110 12.78 6.35 -3.14
CA LEU A 110 14.13 6.04 -3.61
C LEU A 110 14.13 5.05 -4.78
N ASN A 111 13.30 4.01 -4.70
CA ASN A 111 13.29 2.92 -5.66
C ASN A 111 11.86 2.45 -5.95
N LYS A 112 11.54 2.18 -7.22
CA LYS A 112 10.23 1.63 -7.63
C LYS A 112 9.84 0.33 -6.90
N ARG A 113 10.81 -0.53 -6.58
CA ARG A 113 10.55 -1.79 -5.85
C ARG A 113 10.14 -1.53 -4.40
N LEU A 114 10.87 -0.63 -3.72
CA LEU A 114 10.57 -0.23 -2.35
C LEU A 114 9.23 0.50 -2.28
N GLY A 115 8.93 1.38 -3.24
CA GLY A 115 7.65 2.06 -3.34
C GLY A 115 6.47 1.09 -3.46
N ARG A 116 6.57 0.06 -4.29
CA ARG A 116 5.54 -0.98 -4.41
C ARG A 116 5.39 -1.82 -3.14
N LEU A 117 6.51 -2.24 -2.54
CA LEU A 117 6.48 -3.01 -1.29
C LEU A 117 5.82 -2.19 -0.17
N TRP A 118 6.24 -0.93 -0.01
CA TRP A 118 5.67 -0.01 0.95
C TRP A 118 4.17 0.23 0.72
N ALA A 119 3.77 0.46 -0.53
CA ALA A 119 2.38 0.63 -0.92
C ALA A 119 1.52 -0.58 -0.54
N VAL A 120 1.99 -1.81 -0.82
CA VAL A 120 1.29 -3.04 -0.40
C VAL A 120 1.19 -3.13 1.11
N THR A 121 2.28 -2.87 1.84
CA THR A 121 2.27 -2.93 3.30
C THR A 121 1.33 -1.89 3.91
N ALA A 122 1.35 -0.65 3.40
CA ALA A 122 0.45 0.42 3.83
C ALA A 122 -1.02 0.09 3.53
N TYR A 123 -1.30 -0.52 2.37
CA TYR A 123 -2.62 -1.01 2.01
C TYR A 123 -3.11 -2.11 2.97
N LEU A 124 -2.29 -3.13 3.20
CA LEU A 124 -2.60 -4.22 4.12
C LEU A 124 -2.78 -3.75 5.56
N MET A 125 -2.01 -2.74 5.99
CA MET A 125 -2.18 -2.10 7.30
C MET A 125 -3.61 -1.55 7.46
N HIS A 126 -4.16 -0.87 6.45
CA HIS A 126 -5.52 -0.33 6.49
C HIS A 126 -6.60 -1.41 6.52
N TRP A 127 -6.39 -2.52 5.80
CA TRP A 127 -7.24 -3.70 5.94
C TRP A 127 -7.14 -4.32 7.33
N GLY A 128 -5.95 -4.36 7.93
CA GLY A 128 -5.77 -4.79 9.31
C GLY A 128 -6.57 -3.94 10.30
N ILE A 129 -6.57 -2.61 10.12
CA ILE A 129 -7.39 -1.68 10.91
C ILE A 129 -8.88 -2.01 10.75
N LEU A 130 -9.36 -2.29 9.53
CA LEU A 130 -10.75 -2.71 9.31
C LEU A 130 -11.07 -3.98 10.09
N PHE A 131 -10.22 -5.00 10.05
CA PHE A 131 -10.49 -6.27 10.72
C PHE A 131 -10.42 -6.19 12.25
N ILE A 132 -9.57 -5.32 12.80
CA ILE A 132 -9.38 -5.19 14.24
C ILE A 132 -10.31 -4.13 14.85
N MET A 133 -10.57 -3.03 14.15
CA MET A 133 -11.39 -1.93 14.67
C MET A 133 -12.77 -1.87 14.05
N ALA A 134 -13.06 -2.54 12.93
CA ALA A 134 -14.31 -2.36 12.18
C ALA A 134 -14.58 -0.87 11.86
N ILE A 135 -13.53 -0.16 11.42
CA ILE A 135 -13.60 1.23 10.94
C ILE A 135 -13.24 1.24 9.46
N GLU A 136 -14.07 1.89 8.65
CA GLU A 136 -13.91 1.94 7.20
C GLU A 136 -13.31 3.26 6.73
N PHE A 137 -12.10 3.20 6.17
CA PHE A 137 -11.50 4.30 5.43
C PHE A 137 -11.60 4.03 3.93
N ARG A 138 -12.76 4.35 3.33
CA ARG A 138 -13.10 4.02 1.92
C ARG A 138 -11.97 4.34 0.94
N TYR A 139 -11.32 5.49 1.08
CA TYR A 139 -10.25 5.91 0.17
C TYR A 139 -8.97 5.05 0.32
N HIS A 140 -8.58 4.71 1.55
CA HIS A 140 -7.42 3.85 1.80
C HIS A 140 -7.71 2.39 1.41
N LEU A 141 -8.91 1.89 1.71
CA LEU A 141 -9.34 0.53 1.37
C LEU A 141 -9.54 0.32 -0.13
N SER A 142 -9.88 1.38 -0.88
CA SER A 142 -9.96 1.31 -2.34
C SER A 142 -8.59 1.08 -3.01
N GLY A 143 -7.51 1.45 -2.33
CA GLY A 143 -6.15 1.36 -2.87
C GLY A 143 -5.80 2.42 -3.92
N ILE A 144 -6.73 3.32 -4.28
CA ILE A 144 -6.53 4.37 -5.28
C ILE A 144 -5.34 5.27 -4.92
N LEU A 145 -5.16 5.58 -3.63
CA LEU A 145 -4.00 6.32 -3.11
C LEU A 145 -2.67 5.71 -3.49
N TYR A 146 -2.58 4.38 -3.49
CA TYR A 146 -1.34 3.66 -3.73
C TYR A 146 -1.13 3.36 -5.21
N ALA A 147 -2.13 3.65 -6.06
CA ALA A 147 -2.09 3.32 -7.48
C ALA A 147 -0.90 3.99 -8.19
N SER A 148 -0.53 5.20 -7.77
CA SER A 148 0.60 5.96 -8.33
C SER A 148 1.97 5.28 -8.16
N PHE A 149 2.10 4.33 -7.22
CA PHE A 149 3.33 3.56 -7.01
C PHE A 149 3.47 2.38 -7.97
N PHE A 150 2.42 2.05 -8.72
CA PHE A 150 2.41 0.98 -9.70
C PHE A 150 2.37 1.54 -11.12
N ASP A 151 3.06 0.87 -12.04
CA ASP A 151 2.99 1.17 -13.48
C ASP A 151 1.62 0.67 -14.02
N MET A 152 0.53 1.39 -13.72
CA MET A 152 -0.86 1.00 -14.06
C MET A 152 -1.06 0.77 -15.56
N GLU A 153 -0.31 1.47 -16.39
CA GLU A 153 -0.24 1.31 -17.85
C GLU A 153 0.22 -0.09 -18.30
N ARG A 154 0.96 -0.82 -17.45
CA ARG A 154 1.46 -2.17 -17.77
C ARG A 154 0.55 -3.29 -17.27
N VAL A 155 -0.42 -2.97 -16.41
CA VAL A 155 -1.36 -3.95 -15.85
C VAL A 155 -2.20 -4.63 -16.96
N PRO A 156 -2.76 -3.92 -17.95
CA PRO A 156 -3.51 -4.55 -19.04
C PRO A 156 -2.64 -5.49 -19.88
N VAL A 157 -1.39 -5.10 -20.15
CA VAL A 157 -0.43 -5.91 -20.92
C VAL A 157 -0.09 -7.19 -20.17
N TRP A 158 0.13 -7.10 -18.86
CA TRP A 158 0.41 -8.24 -17.99
C TRP A 158 -0.79 -9.20 -17.89
N LEU A 159 -2.01 -8.67 -17.74
CA LEU A 159 -3.24 -9.45 -17.73
C LEU A 159 -3.47 -10.18 -19.05
N ASN A 160 -3.23 -9.52 -20.18
CA ASN A 160 -3.33 -10.13 -21.50
C ASN A 160 -2.28 -11.23 -21.69
N ALA A 161 -1.05 -11.03 -21.21
CA ALA A 161 0.00 -12.04 -21.25
C ALA A 161 -0.32 -13.26 -20.37
N LEU A 162 -0.92 -13.06 -19.19
CA LEU A 162 -1.40 -14.15 -18.35
C LEU A 162 -2.54 -14.93 -18.99
N ARG A 163 -3.53 -14.23 -19.56
CA ARG A 163 -4.64 -14.87 -20.30
C ARG A 163 -4.12 -15.70 -21.46
N ALA A 164 -3.15 -15.19 -22.22
CA ALA A 164 -2.52 -15.92 -23.31
C ALA A 164 -1.78 -17.18 -22.82
N ARG A 165 -1.09 -17.12 -21.67
CA ARG A 165 -0.42 -18.28 -21.06
C ARG A 165 -1.40 -19.34 -20.56
N VAL A 166 -2.52 -18.93 -19.98
CA VAL A 166 -3.57 -19.85 -19.51
C VAL A 166 -4.28 -20.50 -20.70
N ALA A 167 -4.62 -19.72 -21.74
CA ALA A 167 -5.21 -20.24 -22.97
C ALA A 167 -4.27 -21.25 -23.67
N ALA A 168 -2.97 -20.95 -23.76
CA ALA A 168 -1.98 -21.86 -24.35
C ALA A 168 -1.85 -23.19 -23.57
N ARG A 169 -1.95 -23.14 -22.23
CA ARG A 169 -1.95 -24.35 -21.39
C ARG A 169 -3.23 -25.18 -21.53
N LEU A 170 -4.37 -24.53 -21.73
CA LEU A 170 -5.65 -25.22 -21.97
C LEU A 170 -5.70 -25.92 -23.33
N VAL A 171 -5.13 -25.30 -24.38
CA VAL A 171 -5.03 -25.91 -25.72
C VAL A 171 -4.11 -27.14 -25.72
N TRP A 172 -3.06 -27.16 -24.91
CA TRP A 172 -2.20 -28.33 -24.73
C TRP A 172 -2.83 -29.45 -23.87
N ALA A 173 -3.84 -29.13 -23.06
CA ALA A 173 -4.49 -30.09 -22.16
C ALA A 173 -5.71 -30.80 -22.79
N THR A 174 -6.13 -30.40 -24.00
CA THR A 174 -7.14 -31.16 -24.76
C THR A 174 -6.46 -32.26 -25.56
N PRO A 175 -6.56 -33.55 -25.17
CA PRO A 175 -6.12 -34.64 -26.03
C PRO A 175 -6.97 -34.59 -27.30
N ALA A 176 -6.31 -34.63 -28.46
CA ALA A 176 -6.97 -34.83 -29.73
C ALA A 176 -7.82 -36.10 -29.61
N LYS A 177 -9.14 -35.95 -29.70
CA LYS A 177 -10.04 -37.10 -29.81
C LYS A 177 -9.67 -37.84 -31.09
N ALA A 178 -9.15 -39.06 -30.92
CA ALA A 178 -8.95 -40.04 -31.97
C ALA A 178 -10.30 -40.54 -32.50
#